data_AF-A0A9P3F9P8-F1
#
_entry.id   AF-A0A9P3F9P8-F1
#
_cell.length_a   1.000
_cell.length_b   1.000
_cell.length_c   1.000
_cell.angle_alpha   90.00
_cell.angle_beta   90.00
_cell.angle_gamma   90.00
#
_symmetry.space_group_name_H-M   'P 1'
#
loop_
_entity.id
_entity.type
_entity.pdbx_description
1 polymer ?
#
loop_
_entity_poly.entity_id
_entity_poly.type
_entity_poly.pdbx_seq_one_letter_code
_entity_poly.pdbx_strand_id
1 'polypeptide(L)' 'MGKVHGSLARAGKVKSATPKVEKQEKKKEPKGRALKRVKYTRRFVNVTMTGGKRKVR' A
#
# COMPACT_ATOMS: atom_id res chain seq x y z
N MET A 1 -24.22 33.04 -4.55
CA MET A 1 -24.22 32.22 -3.33
C MET A 1 -24.76 30.84 -3.68
N GLY A 2 -23.92 29.80 -3.63
CA GLY A 2 -24.32 28.44 -3.98
C GLY A 2 -25.12 27.74 -2.88
N LYS A 3 -25.70 26.59 -3.19
CA LYS A 3 -26.44 25.77 -2.23
C LYS A 3 -25.54 25.35 -1.08
N VAL A 4 -25.78 25.90 0.10
CA VAL A 4 -24.96 25.71 1.31
C VAL A 4 -25.24 24.35 1.98
N HIS A 5 -26.43 23.80 1.76
CA HIS A 5 -26.92 22.61 2.46
C HIS A 5 -27.37 21.52 1.48
N GLY A 6 -26.94 20.29 1.75
CA GLY A 6 -27.27 19.10 0.99
C GLY A 6 -27.63 17.93 1.90
N SER A 7 -27.95 16.78 1.30
CA SER A 7 -28.32 15.58 2.05
C SER A 7 -27.12 14.92 2.73
N LEU A 8 -27.20 14.75 4.04
CA LEU A 8 -26.23 14.03 4.86
C LEU A 8 -26.44 12.50 4.86
N ALA A 9 -27.56 12.01 4.31
CA ALA A 9 -27.98 10.61 4.40
C ALA A 9 -27.00 9.59 3.77
N ARG A 10 -26.08 10.04 2.92
CA ARG A 10 -25.09 9.15 2.26
C ARG A 10 -23.73 9.12 2.95
N ALA A 11 -23.58 9.82 4.07
CA ALA A 11 -22.34 9.83 4.83
C ALA A 11 -21.96 8.41 5.26
N GLY A 12 -20.75 7.98 4.95
CA GLY A 12 -20.24 6.65 5.35
C GLY A 12 -20.76 5.46 4.54
N LYS A 13 -21.68 5.62 3.57
CA LYS A 13 -22.30 4.53 2.79
C LYS A 13 -21.29 3.48 2.29
N VAL A 14 -20.16 3.93 1.74
CA VAL A 14 -19.17 3.03 1.14
C VAL A 14 -18.40 2.25 2.21
N LYS A 15 -18.01 2.90 3.30
CA LYS A 15 -17.23 2.28 4.37
C LYS A 15 -18.04 1.23 5.14
N SER A 16 -19.35 1.41 5.27
CA SER A 16 -20.25 0.42 5.88
C SER A 16 -20.63 -0.72 4.94
N ALA A 17 -20.64 -0.48 3.63
CA ALA A 17 -20.95 -1.51 2.64
C ALA A 17 -19.80 -2.50 2.38
N THR A 18 -18.54 -2.06 2.54
CA THR A 18 -17.38 -2.93 2.29
C THR A 18 -17.23 -4.00 3.38
N PRO A 19 -16.94 -5.27 3.02
CA PRO A 19 -16.68 -6.32 3.99
C PRO A 19 -15.43 -5.98 4.82
N LYS A 20 -15.49 -6.25 6.12
CA LYS A 20 -14.36 -6.02 7.01
C LYS A 20 -13.34 -7.14 6.82
N VAL A 21 -12.16 -6.78 6.28
CA VAL A 21 -11.03 -7.71 6.13
C VAL A 21 -9.98 -7.41 7.20
N GLU A 22 -9.63 -8.43 7.99
CA GLU A 22 -8.58 -8.34 8.99
C GLU A 22 -7.19 -8.37 8.36
N LYS A 23 -6.20 -7.84 9.08
CA LYS A 23 -4.81 -7.84 8.61
C LYS A 23 -4.24 -9.25 8.76
N GLN A 24 -3.72 -9.79 7.66
CA GLN A 24 -2.97 -11.04 7.72
C GLN A 24 -1.70 -10.87 8.54
N GLU A 25 -1.38 -11.87 9.36
CA GLU A 25 -0.11 -11.95 10.06
C GLU A 25 1.03 -12.14 9.06
N LYS A 26 2.06 -11.30 9.18
CA LYS A 26 3.25 -11.34 8.33
C LYS A 26 4.49 -11.31 9.20
N LYS A 27 5.54 -11.97 8.74
CA LYS A 27 6.86 -11.91 9.39
C LYS A 27 7.29 -10.46 9.52
N LYS A 28 7.83 -10.11 10.69
CA LYS A 28 8.31 -8.77 10.98
C LYS A 28 9.41 -8.37 10.00
N GLU A 29 9.21 -7.26 9.29
CA GLU A 29 10.26 -6.72 8.45
C GLU A 29 11.40 -6.16 9.31
N PRO A 30 12.67 -6.37 8.90
CA PRO A 30 13.80 -5.76 9.59
C PRO A 30 13.68 -4.24 9.51
N LYS A 31 14.16 -3.54 10.54
CA LYS A 31 14.15 -2.07 10.62
C LYS A 31 15.59 -1.51 10.49
N GLY A 32 15.71 -0.24 10.09
CA GLY A 32 16.98 0.48 10.03
C GLY A 32 17.95 -0.04 8.96
N ARG A 33 19.22 -0.24 9.36
CA ARG A 33 20.32 -0.65 8.47
C ARG A 33 20.07 -2.00 7.80
N ALA A 34 19.46 -2.95 8.51
CA ALA A 34 19.12 -4.26 7.95
C ALA A 34 18.13 -4.14 6.79
N LEU A 35 17.13 -3.26 6.89
CA LEU A 35 16.20 -3.00 5.78
C LEU A 35 16.90 -2.37 4.58
N LYS A 36 17.84 -1.45 4.82
CA LYS A 36 18.63 -0.83 3.75
C LYS A 36 19.49 -1.87 3.02
N ARG A 37 20.10 -2.82 3.74
CA ARG A 37 20.82 -3.95 3.15
C ARG A 37 19.90 -4.79 2.27
N VAL A 38 18.73 -5.19 2.78
CA VAL A 38 17.74 -5.98 2.01
C VAL A 38 17.26 -5.23 0.77
N LYS A 39 17.03 -3.91 0.86
CA LYS A 39 16.65 -3.08 -0.30
C LYS A 39 17.76 -3.01 -1.34
N TYR A 40 19.01 -2.85 -0.91
CA TYR A 40 20.16 -2.82 -1.81
C TYR A 40 20.35 -4.16 -2.53
N THR A 41 20.39 -5.26 -1.79
CA THR A 41 20.56 -6.60 -2.38
C THR A 41 19.44 -6.92 -3.36
N ARG A 42 18.18 -6.59 -3.02
CA ARG A 42 17.02 -6.79 -3.90
C ARG A 42 17.06 -5.93 -5.18
N ARG A 43 17.56 -4.69 -5.10
CA ARG A 43 17.52 -3.73 -6.21
C ARG A 43 18.73 -3.81 -7.15
N PHE A 44 19.89 -4.19 -6.63
CA PHE A 44 21.16 -4.07 -7.35
C PHE A 44 21.94 -5.37 -7.47
N VAL A 45 21.84 -6.28 -6.51
CA VAL A 45 22.63 -7.54 -6.51
C VAL A 45 21.83 -8.67 -7.14
N ASN A 46 20.65 -8.97 -6.59
CA ASN A 46 19.80 -10.08 -7.03
C ASN A 46 18.70 -9.56 -7.98
N VAL A 47 19.11 -8.83 -9.02
CA VAL A 47 18.16 -8.20 -9.95
C VAL A 47 17.56 -9.25 -10.89
N THR A 48 16.31 -9.65 -10.64
CA THR A 48 15.55 -10.47 -11.59
C THR A 48 14.88 -9.56 -12.62
N MET A 49 15.54 -9.33 -13.77
CA MET A 49 14.95 -8.63 -14.92
C MET A 49 14.47 -9.64 -15.97
N THR A 50 13.17 -9.88 -16.02
CA THR A 50 12.50 -10.54 -17.15
C THR A 50 12.08 -9.48 -18.17
N GLY A 51 13.04 -8.89 -18.88
CA GLY A 51 12.82 -7.95 -20.00
C GLY A 51 12.25 -6.57 -19.66
N GLY A 52 12.79 -5.51 -20.28
CA GLY A 52 12.28 -4.13 -20.19
C GLY A 52 12.83 -3.27 -19.04
N LYS A 53 12.27 -2.06 -18.86
CA LYS A 53 12.67 -1.09 -17.82
C LYS A 53 12.28 -1.60 -16.42
N ARG A 54 13.14 -1.36 -15.43
CA ARG A 54 12.95 -1.81 -14.04
C ARG A 54 11.65 -1.25 -13.43
N LYS A 55 10.65 -2.12 -13.20
CA LYS A 55 9.40 -1.76 -12.50
C LYS A 55 9.61 -1.90 -10.99
N VAL A 56 9.83 -0.79 -10.29
CA VAL A 56 9.98 -0.78 -8.82
C VAL A 56 8.58 -0.61 -8.21
N ARG A 57 8.11 -1.61 -7.48
CA ARG A 57 6.95 -1.48 -6.57
C ARG A 57 7.41 -1.16 -5.15
#